data_AF-A0A7R9FP38-F1
#
_entry.id   AF-A0A7R9FP38-F1
#
_cell.length_a   1.000
_cell.length_b   1.000
_cell.length_c   1.000
_cell.angle_alpha   90.00
_cell.angle_beta   90.00
_cell.angle_gamma   90.00
#
_symmetry.space_group_name_H-M   'P 1'
#
loop_
_entity.id
_entity.type
_entity.pdbx_description
1 polymer ?
#
loop_
_entity_poly.entity_id
_entity_poly.type
_entity_poly.pdbx_seq_one_letter_code
_entity_poly.pdbx_strand_id
1 'polypeptide(L)'
;MEIPFLRLSQVGGGTTGSVIASRLTENPRVKVLVLEAGSDGNVLSLIPAAGPLMWWDSNFDYRYTSEPQEDSCLALEGGVSPVTQNGGFGEIY
;
A
#
# COMPACT_ATOMS: atom_id res chain seq x y z
N MET A 1 30.58 13.92 -21.65
CA MET A 1 30.32 12.48 -21.80
C MET A 1 29.32 12.12 -20.71
N GLU A 2 28.02 12.31 -20.99
CA GLU A 2 26.94 11.99 -20.05
C GLU A 2 26.31 10.65 -20.45
N ILE A 3 26.15 9.76 -19.48
CA ILE A 3 25.43 8.50 -19.65
C ILE A 3 24.02 8.77 -19.12
N PRO A 4 22.94 8.65 -19.92
CA PRO A 4 21.60 8.97 -19.47
C PRO A 4 21.10 7.84 -18.57
N PHE A 5 21.32 7.96 -17.26
CA PHE A 5 20.80 7.00 -16.28
C PHE A 5 19.37 7.43 -15.92
N LEU A 6 18.36 6.78 -16.50
CA LEU A 6 16.97 7.02 -16.12
C LEU A 6 16.74 6.47 -14.70
N ARG A 7 16.61 7.37 -13.71
CA ARG A 7 16.24 7.03 -12.34
C ARG A 7 14.75 7.27 -12.18
N LEU A 8 13.98 6.18 -12.13
CA LEU A 8 12.54 6.25 -11.88
C LEU A 8 12.31 6.14 -10.36
N SER A 9 11.75 7.19 -9.77
CA SER A 9 11.29 7.20 -8.38
C SER A 9 9.81 6.86 -8.33
N GLN A 10 9.47 5.77 -7.65
CA GLN A 10 8.11 5.32 -7.46
C GLN A 10 7.65 5.58 -6.02
N VAL A 11 6.47 6.16 -5.86
CA VAL A 11 5.87 6.45 -4.56
C VAL A 11 4.81 5.36 -4.28
N GLY A 12 5.04 4.56 -3.25
CA GLY A 12 4.26 3.38 -2.89
C GLY A 12 4.77 2.08 -3.55
N GLY A 13 5.26 1.16 -2.73
CA GLY A 13 5.50 -0.26 -2.97
C GLY A 13 4.30 -1.17 -2.65
N GLY A 14 3.07 -0.67 -2.82
CA GLY A 14 1.85 -1.48 -2.84
C GLY A 14 1.83 -2.48 -4.02
N THR A 15 0.72 -3.18 -4.24
CA THR A 15 0.60 -4.23 -5.28
C THR A 15 1.05 -3.77 -6.67
N THR A 16 0.51 -2.67 -7.18
CA THR A 16 0.93 -2.08 -8.46
C THR A 16 2.36 -1.53 -8.39
N GLY A 17 2.71 -0.96 -7.24
CA GLY A 17 4.03 -0.49 -6.85
C GLY A 17 5.13 -1.50 -7.21
N SER A 18 5.05 -2.63 -6.52
CA SER A 18 5.99 -3.76 -6.60
C SER A 18 6.03 -4.41 -7.97
N VAL A 19 4.90 -4.55 -8.67
CA VAL A 19 4.88 -5.12 -10.04
C VAL A 19 5.64 -4.23 -11.02
N ILE A 20 5.39 -2.92 -11.00
CA ILE A 20 6.09 -1.99 -11.91
C ILE A 20 7.59 -1.95 -11.61
N ALA A 21 7.97 -1.85 -10.33
CA ALA A 21 9.38 -1.87 -9.93
C ALA A 21 10.08 -3.14 -10.43
N SER A 22 9.46 -4.31 -10.21
CA SER A 22 9.96 -5.61 -10.67
C SER A 22 10.21 -5.64 -12.18
N ARG A 23 9.22 -5.25 -12.99
CA ARG A 23 9.35 -5.22 -14.47
C ARG A 23 10.40 -4.24 -14.96
N LEU A 24 10.49 -3.05 -14.36
CA LEU A 24 11.51 -2.07 -14.74
C LEU A 24 12.93 -2.56 -14.45
N THR A 25 13.12 -3.29 -13.35
CA THR A 25 14.44 -3.84 -12.95
C THR A 25 14.90 -5.04 -13.79
N GLU A 26 14.05 -5.63 -14.64
CA GLU A 26 14.47 -6.66 -15.61
C GLU A 26 15.54 -6.15 -16.59
N ASN A 27 15.56 -4.83 -16.85
CA ASN A 27 16.61 -4.20 -17.63
C ASN A 27 17.74 -3.70 -16.71
N PRO A 28 18.96 -4.26 -16.78
CA PRO A 28 20.05 -3.91 -15.87
C PRO A 28 20.57 -2.47 -16.03
N ARG A 29 20.16 -1.75 -17.09
CA ARG A 29 20.45 -0.33 -17.27
C ARG A 29 19.51 0.59 -16.50
N VAL A 30 18.41 0.08 -15.97
CA VAL A 30 17.41 0.85 -15.23
C VAL A 30 17.66 0.69 -13.73
N LYS A 31 17.69 1.80 -13.00
CA LYS A 31 17.73 1.80 -11.53
C LYS A 31 16.44 2.41 -11.01
N VAL A 32 15.72 1.64 -10.20
CA VAL A 32 14.46 2.04 -9.57
C VAL A 32 14.70 2.33 -8.10
N LEU A 33 14.08 3.41 -7.60
CA LEU A 33 13.96 3.68 -6.16
C LEU A 33 12.47 3.66 -5.81
N VAL A 34 12.09 2.77 -4.89
CA VAL A 34 10.74 2.72 -4.33
C VAL A 34 10.75 3.41 -2.98
N LEU A 35 9.82 4.34 -2.77
CA LEU A 35 9.58 4.99 -1.48
C LEU A 35 8.24 4.50 -0.95
N GLU A 36 8.27 3.70 0.12
CA GLU A 36 7.09 3.23 0.83
C GLU A 36 6.98 3.95 2.18
N ALA A 37 5.77 4.30 2.59
CA ALA A 37 5.55 5.09 3.80
C ALA A 37 5.50 4.22 5.07
N GLY A 38 5.02 2.99 4.95
CA GLY A 38 4.95 2.01 6.05
C GLY A 38 6.19 1.13 6.17
N SER A 39 6.10 0.13 7.04
CA SER A 39 7.22 -0.77 7.36
C SER A 39 7.35 -1.95 6.39
N ASP A 40 8.49 -2.63 6.48
CA ASP A 40 8.79 -3.88 5.80
C ASP A 40 7.99 -5.06 6.41
N GLY A 41 6.67 -5.10 6.15
CA GLY A 41 5.79 -6.23 6.48
C GLY A 41 5.55 -6.49 7.98
N ASN A 42 4.68 -7.46 8.29
CA ASN A 42 4.41 -7.93 9.65
C ASN A 42 4.10 -9.44 9.64
N VAL A 43 4.47 -10.20 10.68
CA VAL A 43 4.12 -11.63 10.76
C VAL A 43 2.61 -11.90 10.64
N LEU A 44 1.76 -10.98 11.10
CA LEU A 44 0.32 -11.04 10.98
C LEU A 44 -0.15 -10.95 9.52
N SER A 45 0.60 -10.27 8.63
CA SER A 45 0.23 -10.18 7.21
C SER A 45 0.39 -11.51 6.47
N LEU A 46 1.15 -12.46 7.05
CA LEU A 46 1.31 -13.82 6.53
C LEU A 46 0.18 -14.77 6.94
N ILE A 47 -0.70 -14.35 7.84
CA ILE A 47 -1.83 -15.15 8.33
C ILE A 47 -3.12 -14.49 7.80
N PRO A 48 -3.75 -15.02 6.74
CA PRO A 48 -4.92 -14.36 6.13
C PRO A 48 -6.06 -14.07 7.13
N ALA A 49 -6.27 -14.97 8.10
CA ALA A 49 -7.30 -14.81 9.13
C ALA A 49 -6.97 -13.72 10.19
N ALA A 50 -5.72 -13.26 10.27
CA ALA A 50 -5.29 -12.22 11.20
C ALA A 50 -5.53 -10.79 10.68
N GLY A 51 -5.95 -10.63 9.42
CA GLY A 51 -6.24 -9.32 8.81
C GLY A 51 -7.06 -8.36 9.68
N PRO A 52 -8.16 -8.80 10.32
CA PRO A 52 -8.96 -7.95 11.20
C PRO A 52 -8.21 -7.36 12.41
N LEU A 53 -7.09 -7.97 12.84
CA LEU A 53 -6.27 -7.46 13.93
C LEU A 53 -5.41 -6.26 13.52
N MET A 54 -5.19 -6.09 12.21
CA MET A 54 -4.39 -5.01 11.66
C MET A 54 -5.25 -3.85 11.13
N TRP A 55 -6.54 -4.10 10.89
CA TRP A 55 -7.47 -3.06 10.49
C TRP A 55 -7.59 -2.01 11.58
N TRP A 56 -7.62 -0.74 11.16
CA TRP A 56 -7.75 0.39 12.07
C TRP A 56 -6.60 0.53 13.09
N ASP A 57 -5.44 -0.10 12.88
CA ASP A 57 -4.21 0.17 13.61
C ASP A 57 -3.33 1.12 12.79
N SER A 58 -2.95 2.27 13.35
CA SER A 58 -2.14 3.29 12.66
C SER A 58 -0.73 2.81 12.27
N ASN A 59 -0.27 1.68 12.80
CA ASN A 59 0.99 1.07 12.38
C ASN A 59 0.86 0.33 11.04
N PHE A 60 -0.36 -0.05 10.64
CA PHE A 60 -0.62 -0.88 9.46
C PHE A 60 -1.60 -0.25 8.47
N ASP A 61 -2.47 0.62 8.93
CA ASP A 61 -3.61 1.18 8.21
C ASP A 61 -3.63 2.71 8.32
N TYR A 62 -3.90 3.39 7.22
CA TYR A 62 -3.97 4.86 7.20
C TYR A 62 -5.18 5.44 7.95
N ARG A 63 -6.16 4.59 8.31
CA ARG A 63 -7.40 4.97 9.02
C ARG A 63 -8.21 6.02 8.29
N TYR A 64 -8.31 5.89 6.96
CA TYR A 64 -9.20 6.76 6.21
C TYR A 64 -10.65 6.47 6.57
N THR A 65 -11.45 7.53 6.57
CA THR A 65 -12.92 7.46 6.70
C THR A 65 -13.55 8.02 5.44
N SER A 66 -14.69 7.46 5.05
CA SER A 66 -15.55 8.11 4.07
C SER A 66 -16.18 9.38 4.66
N GLU A 67 -16.68 10.25 3.78
CA GLU A 67 -17.75 11.18 4.16
C GLU A 67 -19.03 10.39 4.47
N PRO A 68 -20.01 10.97 5.19
CA PRO A 68 -21.32 10.35 5.41
C PRO A 68 -21.97 9.89 4.10
N GLN A 69 -22.51 8.67 4.09
CA GLN A 69 -23.14 8.06 2.92
C GLN A 69 -24.67 8.06 3.07
N GLU A 70 -25.39 8.47 2.03
CA GLU A 70 -26.86 8.50 2.03
C GLU A 70 -27.48 7.10 1.81
N ASP A 71 -26.89 6.31 0.89
CA ASP A 71 -27.43 5.02 0.44
C ASP A 71 -26.60 3.81 0.90
N SER A 72 -25.54 4.02 1.68
CA SER A 72 -24.69 2.93 2.19
C SER A 72 -24.28 3.20 3.64
N CYS A 73 -23.64 2.22 4.28
CA CYS A 73 -23.14 2.38 5.65
C CYS A 73 -24.21 2.75 6.69
N LEU A 74 -25.49 2.43 6.42
CA LEU A 74 -26.64 2.79 7.26
C LEU A 74 -26.59 2.21 8.69
N ALA A 75 -25.81 1.15 8.90
CA ALA A 75 -25.58 0.52 10.20
C ALA A 75 -24.34 1.07 10.93
N LEU A 76 -23.60 1.99 10.30
CA LEU A 76 -22.43 2.64 10.88
C LEU A 76 -22.78 4.02 11.42
N GLU A 77 -22.11 4.42 12.50
CA GLU A 77 -22.37 5.70 13.14
C GLU A 77 -22.14 6.86 12.18
N GLY A 78 -23.15 7.74 12.06
CA GLY A 78 -23.11 8.88 11.15
C GLY A 78 -23.09 8.52 9.65
N GLY A 79 -23.32 7.26 9.28
CA GLY A 79 -23.19 6.79 7.89
C GLY A 79 -21.74 6.82 7.37
N VAL A 80 -20.76 6.83 8.27
CA VAL A 80 -19.33 6.94 7.94
C VAL A 80 -18.67 5.57 7.95
N SER A 81 -17.96 5.24 6.87
CA SER A 81 -17.27 3.96 6.70
C SER A 81 -15.78 4.07 7.02
N PRO A 82 -15.23 3.18 7.86
CA PRO A 82 -13.80 2.90 7.90
C PRO A 82 -13.33 2.35 6.55
N VAL A 83 -12.40 3.04 5.89
CA VAL A 83 -11.78 2.60 4.65
C VAL A 83 -10.39 2.08 4.95
N THR A 84 -10.26 0.75 4.99
CA THR A 84 -8.96 0.12 5.23
C THR A 84 -8.04 0.34 4.03
N GLN A 85 -6.88 0.90 4.30
CA GLN A 85 -5.83 1.07 3.32
C GLN A 85 -4.50 0.79 4.01
N ASN A 86 -3.89 -0.34 3.64
CA ASN A 86 -2.60 -0.74 4.18
C ASN A 86 -1.52 0.27 3.78
N GLY A 87 -0.71 0.69 4.75
CA GLY A 87 0.36 1.66 4.54
C GLY A 87 1.74 1.08 4.29
N GLY A 88 1.94 -0.23 4.42
CA GLY A 88 3.20 -0.91 4.18
C GLY A 88 3.32 -1.53 2.79
N PHE A 89 4.44 -2.22 2.56
CA PHE A 89 4.69 -2.91 1.30
C PHE A 89 3.58 -3.91 0.96
N GLY A 90 3.17 -3.92 -0.30
CA GLY A 90 2.18 -4.87 -0.81
C GLY A 90 2.79 -6.25 -0.94
N GLU A 91 2.28 -7.21 -0.16
CA GLU A 91 2.56 -8.63 -0.32
C GLU A 91 1.81 -9.15 -1.57
N ILE A 92 2.54 -9.67 -2.54
CA ILE A 92 1.97 -10.37 -3.70
C ILE A 92 2.20 -11.86 -3.45
N TYR A 93 1.12 -12.60 -3.17
CA TYR A 93 1.15 -14.07 -3.08
C TYR A 93 1.29 -14.71 -4.46
#